data_AF-A0A925Z086-F1
#
_entry.id   AF-A0A925Z086-F1
#
_cell.length_a   1.000
_cell.length_b   1.000
_cell.length_c   1.000
_cell.angle_alpha   90.00
_cell.angle_beta   90.00
_cell.angle_gamma   90.00
#
_symmetry.space_group_name_H-M   'P 1'
#
loop_
_entity.id
_entity.type
_entity.pdbx_description
1 polymer ?
#
loop_
_entity_poly.entity_id
_entity_poly.type
_entity_poly.pdbx_seq_one_letter_code
_entity_poly.pdbx_strand_id
1 'polypeptide(L)'
;MKQLFFAALLTIIFSAKAQIVLEHEYESASTIYSIGPEGNATNSQLMYVNFELSGERYIVIDRWEKEIRFYDMSHVLLSTVSIEDFPVDYYGSMGDFLYFSQNLFDTDDKIEFMYVTRIPSSEEYYTGIYKEDGTLIFSENAGPFIRLTIPTQQYPIYNTSAGTKMILSYTDKHATVFGLPGTLVSEIAIQN
;
A
#
# COMPACT_ATOMS: atom_id res chain seq x y z
N MET A 1 21.40 60.37 15.65
CA MET A 1 20.40 59.34 16.01
C MET A 1 19.48 58.98 14.84
N LYS A 2 20.02 58.66 13.65
CA LYS A 2 19.24 58.14 12.50
C LYS A 2 19.94 57.01 11.73
N GLN A 3 21.21 56.73 12.02
CA GLN A 3 21.99 55.70 11.33
C GLN A 3 22.17 54.40 12.14
N LEU A 4 21.65 54.34 13.37
CA LEU A 4 21.67 53.13 14.21
C LEU A 4 20.43 52.24 14.03
N PHE A 5 19.41 52.71 13.30
CA PHE A 5 18.18 51.94 13.05
C PHE A 5 18.27 51.00 11.83
N PHE A 6 19.26 51.17 10.95
CA PHE A 6 19.38 50.35 9.74
C PHE A 6 20.17 49.06 9.96
N ALA A 7 21.07 49.01 10.96
CA ALA A 7 21.87 47.82 11.25
C ALA A 7 21.10 46.75 12.04
N ALA A 8 20.02 47.13 12.74
CA ALA A 8 19.18 46.20 13.51
C ALA A 8 18.05 45.56 12.67
N LEU A 9 17.80 46.05 11.44
CA LEU A 9 16.81 45.47 10.54
C LEU A 9 17.40 44.33 9.68
N LEU A 10 18.74 44.22 9.60
CA LEU A 10 19.42 43.18 8.81
C LEU A 10 19.67 41.87 9.59
N THR A 11 19.33 41.84 10.88
CA THR A 11 19.46 40.64 11.74
C THR A 11 18.16 39.84 11.88
N ILE A 12 17.10 40.21 11.15
CA ILE A 12 15.87 39.38 11.02
C ILE A 12 15.95 38.49 9.76
N ILE A 13 17.16 38.16 9.31
CA ILE A 13 17.37 36.94 8.52
C ILE A 13 17.68 35.83 9.54
N PHE A 14 16.75 35.60 10.47
CA PHE A 14 16.76 34.40 11.29
C PHE A 14 16.44 33.23 10.35
N SER A 15 17.50 32.60 9.85
CA SER A 15 17.75 31.17 10.01
C SER A 15 16.55 30.22 9.96
N ALA A 16 15.65 30.34 8.99
CA ALA A 16 14.72 29.26 8.68
C ALA A 16 15.40 28.26 7.75
N LYS A 17 16.37 27.49 8.27
CA LYS A 17 16.75 26.21 7.67
C LYS A 17 15.71 25.15 8.06
N ALA A 18 14.43 25.40 7.82
CA ALA A 18 13.46 24.33 7.81
C ALA A 18 13.71 23.55 6.51
N GLN A 19 14.52 22.49 6.58
CA GLN A 19 14.74 21.57 5.45
C GLN A 19 13.58 20.59 5.28
N ILE A 20 12.71 20.51 6.28
CA ILE A 20 11.53 19.65 6.30
C ILE A 20 10.34 20.58 6.48
N VAL A 21 9.41 20.52 5.53
CA VAL A 21 8.15 21.24 5.55
C VAL A 21 7.05 20.21 5.73
N LEU A 22 6.10 20.48 6.61
CA LEU A 22 4.87 19.70 6.68
C LEU A 22 4.03 20.00 5.44
N GLU A 23 3.83 19.01 4.58
CA GLU A 23 2.98 19.16 3.39
C GLU A 23 1.52 18.83 3.70
N HIS A 24 1.27 17.74 4.45
CA HIS A 24 -0.07 17.30 4.80
C HIS A 24 -0.08 16.34 6.00
N GLU A 25 -1.25 16.20 6.62
CA GLU A 25 -1.54 15.19 7.64
C GLU A 25 -2.73 14.35 7.18
N TYR A 26 -2.59 13.03 7.23
CA TYR A 26 -3.67 12.10 6.90
C TYR A 26 -4.24 11.50 8.18
N GLU A 27 -5.51 11.77 8.45
CA GLU A 27 -6.25 11.13 9.54
C GLU A 27 -6.40 9.62 9.31
N SER A 28 -6.28 8.85 10.38
CA SER A 28 -6.42 7.38 10.39
C SER A 28 -5.50 6.64 9.40
N ALA A 29 -4.28 7.15 9.16
CA ALA A 29 -3.33 6.56 8.20
C ALA A 29 -2.02 6.03 8.83
N SER A 30 -1.91 6.02 10.16
CA SER A 30 -0.68 5.60 10.86
C SER A 30 -0.48 4.08 10.85
N THR A 31 0.70 3.64 10.43
CA THR A 31 1.16 2.23 10.47
C THR A 31 1.55 1.76 11.88
N ILE A 32 1.54 2.65 12.87
CA ILE A 32 1.79 2.27 14.25
C ILE A 32 0.55 1.54 14.79
N TYR A 33 0.79 0.35 15.32
CA TYR A 33 -0.20 -0.48 16.00
C TYR A 33 -1.02 0.33 17.02
N SER A 34 -2.34 0.28 16.90
CA SER A 34 -3.26 0.96 17.82
C SER A 34 -4.46 0.06 18.17
N ILE A 35 -5.05 0.30 19.33
CA ILE A 35 -6.25 -0.39 19.80
C ILE A 35 -7.42 0.55 19.57
N GLY A 36 -8.41 0.10 18.80
CA GLY A 36 -9.55 0.91 18.42
C GLY A 36 -10.70 0.85 19.43
N PRO A 37 -11.81 1.55 19.13
CA PRO A 37 -12.96 1.67 20.04
C PRO A 37 -13.57 0.33 20.44
N GLU A 38 -13.49 -0.66 19.55
CA GLU A 38 -14.06 -2.00 19.75
C GLU A 38 -13.09 -2.98 20.44
N GLY A 39 -11.90 -2.52 20.85
CA GLY A 39 -10.89 -3.36 21.49
C GLY A 39 -10.09 -4.26 20.54
N ASN A 40 -10.46 -4.28 19.25
CA ASN A 40 -9.65 -4.89 18.19
C ASN A 40 -8.42 -4.02 17.94
N ALA A 41 -7.31 -4.66 17.59
CA ALA A 41 -6.08 -3.95 17.30
C ALA A 41 -5.72 -4.08 15.83
N THR A 42 -5.45 -2.94 15.21
CA THR A 42 -5.02 -2.88 13.81
C THR A 42 -4.12 -1.66 13.60
N ASN A 43 -3.54 -1.59 12.42
CA ASN A 43 -2.75 -0.46 11.95
C ASN A 43 -3.25 -0.07 10.57
N SER A 44 -3.66 1.18 10.44
CA SER A 44 -3.88 1.77 9.12
C SER A 44 -2.55 1.97 8.41
N GLN A 45 -2.55 2.47 7.19
CA GLN A 45 -1.30 2.67 6.46
C GLN A 45 -1.42 3.84 5.49
N LEU A 46 -0.41 4.71 5.50
CA LEU A 46 -0.14 5.64 4.41
C LEU A 46 0.97 5.04 3.55
N MET A 47 0.73 5.00 2.25
CA MET A 47 1.74 4.61 1.27
C MET A 47 1.65 5.48 0.03
N TYR A 48 2.68 5.35 -0.79
CA TYR A 48 2.82 6.01 -2.06
C TYR A 48 3.01 4.95 -3.15
N VAL A 49 2.36 5.12 -4.29
CA VAL A 49 2.44 4.22 -5.44
C VAL A 49 2.48 5.03 -6.73
N ASN A 50 3.37 4.65 -7.65
CA ASN A 50 3.32 5.15 -9.02
C ASN A 50 2.61 4.12 -9.91
N PHE A 51 1.38 4.43 -10.32
CA PHE A 51 0.59 3.56 -11.19
C PHE A 51 0.99 3.71 -12.65
N GLU A 52 0.82 2.63 -13.42
CA GLU A 52 1.30 2.51 -14.80
C GLU A 52 0.69 3.55 -15.76
N LEU A 53 -0.56 3.96 -15.53
CA LEU A 53 -1.30 4.87 -16.40
C LEU A 53 -1.60 6.20 -15.73
N SER A 54 -2.04 6.16 -14.47
CA SER A 54 -2.52 7.34 -13.75
C SER A 54 -1.41 8.06 -12.99
N GLY A 55 -0.24 7.44 -12.83
CA GLY A 55 0.94 8.02 -12.21
C GLY A 55 0.93 7.99 -10.68
N GLU A 56 1.64 8.95 -10.10
CA GLU A 56 1.95 9.06 -8.67
C GLU A 56 0.71 9.33 -7.80
N ARG A 57 0.48 8.52 -6.75
CA ARG A 57 -0.64 8.65 -5.80
C ARG A 57 -0.23 8.37 -4.37
N TYR A 58 -0.86 9.08 -3.43
CA TYR A 58 -0.92 8.65 -2.04
C TYR A 58 -2.13 7.73 -1.83
N ILE A 59 -1.94 6.71 -1.00
CA ILE A 59 -2.97 5.74 -0.65
C ILE A 59 -3.04 5.67 0.86
N VAL A 60 -4.23 5.91 1.40
CA VAL A 60 -4.55 5.66 2.80
C VAL A 60 -5.39 4.40 2.87
N ILE A 61 -4.90 3.39 3.58
CA ILE A 61 -5.66 2.19 3.95
C ILE A 61 -6.14 2.40 5.37
N ASP A 62 -7.41 2.72 5.52
CA ASP A 62 -8.06 2.91 6.80
C ASP A 62 -8.76 1.61 7.20
N ARG A 63 -8.15 0.87 8.13
CA ARG A 63 -8.68 -0.41 8.60
C ARG A 63 -9.77 -0.24 9.66
N TRP A 64 -9.98 0.98 10.18
CA TRP A 64 -11.04 1.28 11.14
C TRP A 64 -12.34 1.57 10.42
N GLU A 65 -12.29 2.51 9.48
CA GLU A 65 -13.44 2.90 8.65
C GLU A 65 -13.66 1.93 7.48
N LYS A 66 -12.77 0.94 7.32
CA LYS A 66 -12.80 -0.07 6.26
C LYS A 66 -12.92 0.58 4.88
N GLU A 67 -11.98 1.47 4.60
CA GLU A 67 -11.88 2.15 3.32
C GLU A 67 -10.43 2.30 2.83
N ILE A 68 -10.27 2.36 1.52
CA ILE A 68 -9.02 2.76 0.87
C ILE A 68 -9.28 4.10 0.17
N ARG A 69 -8.48 5.10 0.47
CA ARG A 69 -8.60 6.45 -0.08
C ARG A 69 -7.39 6.78 -0.96
N PHE A 70 -7.65 7.21 -2.18
CA PHE A 70 -6.63 7.59 -3.15
C PHE A 70 -6.56 9.10 -3.27
N TYR A 71 -5.36 9.65 -3.17
CA TYR A 71 -5.11 11.10 -3.30
C TYR A 71 -4.08 11.35 -4.39
N ASP A 72 -4.22 12.49 -5.06
CA ASP A 72 -3.15 13.00 -5.92
C ASP A 72 -1.97 13.56 -5.10
N MET A 73 -0.91 13.96 -5.81
CA MET A 73 0.28 14.57 -5.18
C MET A 73 0.03 15.97 -4.61
N SER A 74 -1.15 16.56 -4.83
CA SER A 74 -1.60 17.79 -4.19
C SER A 74 -2.54 17.52 -3.00
N HIS A 75 -2.60 16.28 -2.52
CA HIS A 75 -3.43 15.81 -1.41
C HIS A 75 -4.94 15.93 -1.63
N VAL A 76 -5.39 16.02 -2.88
CA VAL A 76 -6.83 16.02 -3.21
C VAL A 76 -7.33 14.58 -3.29
N LEU A 77 -8.39 14.27 -2.54
CA LEU A 77 -9.07 12.97 -2.60
C LEU A 77 -9.66 12.76 -4.00
N LEU A 78 -9.27 11.67 -4.65
CA LEU A 78 -9.73 11.27 -5.98
C LEU A 78 -10.84 10.24 -5.92
N SER A 79 -10.67 9.22 -5.08
CA SER A 79 -11.61 8.12 -4.94
C SER A 79 -11.50 7.45 -3.57
N THR A 80 -12.59 6.78 -3.19
CA THR A 80 -12.69 5.96 -1.99
C THR A 80 -13.25 4.60 -2.37
N VAL A 81 -12.65 3.54 -1.85
CA VAL A 81 -13.06 2.15 -2.04
C VAL A 81 -13.49 1.59 -0.70
N SER A 82 -14.74 1.12 -0.60
CA SER A 82 -15.19 0.40 0.59
C SER A 82 -14.60 -1.01 0.59
N ILE A 83 -14.07 -1.41 1.74
CA ILE A 83 -13.57 -2.76 2.01
C ILE A 83 -14.34 -3.39 3.17
N GLU A 84 -15.57 -2.93 3.42
CA GLU A 84 -16.39 -3.38 4.56
C GLU A 84 -16.71 -4.88 4.50
N ASP A 85 -16.96 -5.38 3.28
CA ASP A 85 -17.35 -6.76 3.00
C ASP A 85 -16.15 -7.70 2.79
N PHE A 86 -14.92 -7.21 2.97
CA PHE A 86 -13.73 -8.03 2.74
C PHE A 86 -13.57 -9.08 3.86
N PRO A 87 -13.03 -10.27 3.55
CA PRO A 87 -12.79 -11.28 4.57
C PRO A 87 -11.87 -10.74 5.67
N VAL A 88 -12.26 -10.92 6.93
CA VAL A 88 -11.44 -10.56 8.10
C VAL A 88 -10.81 -11.80 8.72
N ASP A 89 -9.81 -11.61 9.56
CA ASP A 89 -9.20 -12.71 10.31
C ASP A 89 -10.08 -13.18 11.49
N TYR A 90 -9.56 -14.13 12.27
CA TYR A 90 -10.25 -14.68 13.44
C TYR A 90 -10.64 -13.63 14.49
N TYR A 91 -9.88 -12.54 14.60
CA TYR A 91 -10.13 -11.45 15.54
C TYR A 91 -11.00 -10.34 14.93
N GLY A 92 -11.49 -10.50 13.70
CA GLY A 92 -12.23 -9.48 12.98
C GLY A 92 -11.33 -8.38 12.42
N SER A 93 -10.01 -8.59 12.37
CA SER A 93 -9.07 -7.63 11.83
C SER A 93 -8.95 -7.74 10.32
N MET A 94 -8.87 -6.59 9.66
CA MET A 94 -8.53 -6.49 8.25
C MET A 94 -7.09 -6.96 8.01
N GLY A 95 -6.89 -7.61 6.87
CA GLY A 95 -5.61 -8.12 6.42
C GLY A 95 -4.67 -7.07 5.82
N ASP A 96 -3.66 -7.56 5.11
CA ASP A 96 -2.65 -6.78 4.44
C ASP A 96 -3.05 -6.46 3.00
N PHE A 97 -2.70 -5.27 2.54
CA PHE A 97 -2.88 -4.83 1.15
C PHE A 97 -1.51 -4.71 0.51
N LEU A 98 -1.34 -5.38 -0.62
CA LEU A 98 -0.09 -5.51 -1.35
C LEU A 98 -0.35 -5.18 -2.82
N TYR A 99 0.70 -4.80 -3.56
CA TYR A 99 0.68 -4.67 -5.02
C TYR A 99 -0.50 -3.87 -5.57
N PHE A 100 -0.53 -2.56 -5.31
CA PHE A 100 -1.44 -1.67 -6.04
C PHE A 100 -0.92 -1.46 -7.47
N SER A 101 -1.76 -1.66 -8.47
CA SER A 101 -1.44 -1.58 -9.91
C SER A 101 -2.65 -1.17 -10.73
N GLN A 102 -2.49 -0.93 -12.04
CA GLN A 102 -3.61 -0.86 -12.99
C GLN A 102 -3.58 -1.98 -14.02
N ASN A 103 -2.40 -2.48 -14.39
CA ASN A 103 -2.28 -3.47 -15.46
C ASN A 103 -1.41 -4.67 -15.07
N LEU A 104 -1.35 -5.02 -13.79
CA LEU A 104 -0.55 -6.16 -13.32
C LEU A 104 -1.37 -7.45 -13.34
N PHE A 105 -2.57 -7.42 -12.77
CA PHE A 105 -3.39 -8.61 -12.55
C PHE A 105 -4.42 -8.83 -13.64
N ASP A 106 -4.90 -7.77 -14.28
CA ASP A 106 -5.64 -7.82 -15.52
C ASP A 106 -5.17 -6.77 -16.55
N THR A 107 -5.96 -6.56 -17.61
CA THR A 107 -5.59 -5.72 -18.76
C THR A 107 -6.49 -4.50 -18.95
N ASP A 108 -7.35 -4.18 -18.00
CA ASP A 108 -8.12 -2.93 -18.03
C ASP A 108 -7.41 -1.81 -17.25
N ASP A 109 -7.92 -0.58 -17.32
CA ASP A 109 -7.24 0.59 -16.77
C ASP A 109 -7.67 0.90 -15.32
N LYS A 110 -8.39 0.02 -14.64
CA LYS A 110 -8.84 0.26 -13.26
C LYS A 110 -7.73 -0.03 -12.27
N ILE A 111 -7.75 0.65 -11.12
CA ILE A 111 -6.83 0.31 -10.04
C ILE A 111 -7.19 -1.07 -9.48
N GLU A 112 -6.17 -1.88 -9.21
CA GLU A 112 -6.22 -3.22 -8.67
C GLU A 112 -5.30 -3.32 -7.46
N PHE A 113 -5.59 -4.24 -6.56
CA PHE A 113 -4.72 -4.54 -5.42
C PHE A 113 -4.91 -5.96 -4.93
N MET A 114 -3.85 -6.50 -4.33
CA MET A 114 -3.87 -7.78 -3.64
C MET A 114 -4.22 -7.56 -2.16
N TYR A 115 -5.16 -8.34 -1.66
CA TYR A 115 -5.56 -8.40 -0.26
C TYR A 115 -5.24 -9.78 0.31
N VAL A 116 -4.62 -9.83 1.49
CA VAL A 116 -4.20 -11.07 2.14
C VAL A 116 -4.66 -11.07 3.58
N THR A 117 -5.38 -12.10 3.99
CA THR A 117 -5.76 -12.29 5.40
C THR A 117 -5.64 -13.75 5.81
N ARG A 118 -5.69 -14.03 7.11
CA ARG A 118 -5.82 -15.39 7.62
C ARG A 118 -7.29 -15.79 7.63
N ILE A 119 -7.61 -17.02 7.25
CA ILE A 119 -9.00 -17.51 7.29
C ILE A 119 -9.39 -17.79 8.76
N PRO A 120 -10.48 -17.21 9.29
CA PRO A 120 -10.86 -17.30 10.72
C PRO A 120 -10.89 -18.72 11.30
N SER A 121 -11.36 -19.69 10.51
CA SER A 121 -11.59 -21.07 10.97
C SER A 121 -10.43 -22.02 10.64
N SER A 122 -9.28 -21.52 10.17
CA SER A 122 -8.17 -22.40 9.77
C SER A 122 -6.79 -21.76 9.97
N GLU A 123 -5.75 -22.54 9.70
CA GLU A 123 -4.37 -22.03 9.59
C GLU A 123 -4.07 -21.54 8.16
N GLU A 124 -5.03 -21.62 7.24
CA GLU A 124 -4.89 -21.18 5.86
C GLU A 124 -4.94 -19.65 5.75
N TYR A 125 -4.44 -19.19 4.62
CA TYR A 125 -4.48 -17.80 4.22
C TYR A 125 -5.41 -17.65 3.04
N TYR A 126 -6.01 -16.48 2.94
CA TYR A 126 -6.77 -16.04 1.79
C TYR A 126 -5.96 -14.98 1.07
N THR A 127 -5.75 -15.16 -0.23
CA THR A 127 -5.32 -14.10 -1.15
C THR A 127 -6.46 -13.80 -2.08
N GLY A 128 -6.90 -12.55 -2.11
CA GLY A 128 -7.83 -12.03 -3.11
C GLY A 128 -7.20 -10.90 -3.90
N ILE A 129 -7.48 -10.79 -5.18
CA ILE A 129 -7.11 -9.64 -6.02
C ILE A 129 -8.40 -8.95 -6.42
N TYR A 130 -8.46 -7.66 -6.13
CA TYR A 130 -9.67 -6.85 -6.28
C TYR A 130 -9.39 -5.62 -7.12
N LYS A 131 -10.42 -5.16 -7.81
CA LYS A 131 -10.48 -3.82 -8.39
C LYS A 131 -10.89 -2.78 -7.35
N GLU A 132 -10.63 -1.52 -7.65
CA GLU A 132 -11.09 -0.37 -6.87
C GLU A 132 -12.62 -0.26 -6.78
N ASP A 133 -13.39 -0.94 -7.65
CA ASP A 133 -14.85 -1.02 -7.52
C ASP A 133 -15.33 -2.20 -6.66
N GLY A 134 -14.41 -2.93 -6.02
CA GLY A 134 -14.69 -4.11 -5.20
C GLY A 134 -14.85 -5.42 -6.00
N THR A 135 -14.74 -5.39 -7.33
CA THR A 135 -14.82 -6.61 -8.15
C THR A 135 -13.65 -7.55 -7.85
N LEU A 136 -13.95 -8.80 -7.50
CA LEU A 136 -12.95 -9.86 -7.33
C LEU A 136 -12.48 -10.38 -8.70
N ILE A 137 -11.17 -10.31 -8.96
CA ILE A 137 -10.51 -10.81 -10.18
C ILE A 137 -10.02 -12.25 -9.98
N PHE A 138 -9.43 -12.53 -8.82
CA PHE A 138 -8.81 -13.81 -8.49
C PHE A 138 -8.86 -14.03 -6.98
N SER A 139 -9.01 -15.28 -6.55
CA SER A 139 -8.88 -15.67 -5.16
C SER A 139 -8.28 -17.05 -5.00
N GLU A 140 -7.51 -17.27 -3.94
CA GLU A 140 -6.95 -18.56 -3.59
C GLU A 140 -6.76 -18.71 -2.07
N ASN A 141 -6.89 -19.93 -1.55
CA ASN A 141 -6.61 -20.26 -0.15
C ASN A 141 -5.10 -20.48 0.08
N ALA A 142 -4.30 -19.48 -0.29
CA ALA A 142 -2.86 -19.46 -0.15
C ALA A 142 -2.39 -18.04 0.18
N GLY A 143 -1.14 -17.90 0.66
CA GLY A 143 -0.54 -16.59 0.93
C GLY A 143 0.64 -16.31 0.00
N PRO A 144 0.92 -15.04 -0.35
CA PRO A 144 2.05 -14.65 -1.19
C PRO A 144 3.35 -14.61 -0.37
N PHE A 145 3.63 -15.70 0.37
CA PHE A 145 4.78 -15.77 1.28
C PHE A 145 5.96 -16.41 0.59
N ILE A 146 7.05 -15.65 0.52
CA ILE A 146 8.37 -16.14 0.13
C ILE A 146 9.31 -15.95 1.31
N ARG A 147 10.12 -16.98 1.58
CA ARG A 147 11.05 -16.93 2.69
C ARG A 147 12.11 -15.88 2.44
N LEU A 148 12.19 -14.90 3.34
CA LEU A 148 13.26 -13.91 3.35
C LEU A 148 14.62 -14.59 3.50
N THR A 149 15.54 -14.29 2.60
CA THR A 149 16.94 -14.73 2.70
C THR A 149 17.80 -13.49 2.72
N ILE A 150 18.54 -13.22 3.79
CA ILE A 150 19.47 -12.08 3.82
C ILE A 150 20.84 -12.61 3.36
N PRO A 151 21.48 -12.01 2.34
CA PRO A 151 21.23 -10.66 1.79
C PRO A 151 20.23 -10.55 0.62
N THR A 152 19.73 -11.66 0.06
CA THR A 152 18.87 -11.65 -1.13
C THR A 152 17.37 -11.53 -0.78
N GLN A 153 16.86 -10.30 -0.64
CA GLN A 153 15.43 -10.07 -0.48
C GLN A 153 14.65 -10.67 -1.66
N GLN A 154 13.68 -11.52 -1.35
CA GLN A 154 12.79 -12.16 -2.31
C GLN A 154 11.36 -11.62 -2.14
N TYR A 155 10.61 -11.57 -3.24
CA TYR A 155 9.22 -11.08 -3.31
C TYR A 155 8.31 -12.15 -3.90
N PRO A 156 6.99 -12.12 -3.69
CA PRO A 156 6.08 -13.10 -4.31
C PRO A 156 5.81 -12.87 -5.80
N ILE A 157 6.06 -11.67 -6.34
CA ILE A 157 5.85 -11.36 -7.78
C ILE A 157 7.17 -10.97 -8.44
N TYR A 158 7.46 -11.55 -9.62
CA TYR A 158 8.67 -11.30 -10.42
C TYR A 158 8.38 -11.14 -11.91
N ASN A 159 9.09 -10.23 -12.56
CA ASN A 159 9.25 -10.26 -14.02
C ASN A 159 10.29 -11.31 -14.39
N THR A 160 9.98 -12.14 -15.39
CA THR A 160 10.91 -13.14 -15.94
C THR A 160 10.95 -13.05 -17.46
N SER A 161 11.92 -13.73 -18.09
CA SER A 161 11.96 -13.86 -19.55
C SER A 161 10.74 -14.59 -20.13
N ALA A 162 9.98 -15.31 -19.31
CA ALA A 162 8.74 -15.98 -19.68
C ALA A 162 7.49 -15.21 -19.21
N GLY A 163 7.61 -13.90 -18.98
CA GLY A 163 6.56 -13.02 -18.47
C GLY A 163 6.47 -13.01 -16.95
N THR A 164 5.52 -12.23 -16.41
CA THR A 164 5.38 -12.00 -14.96
C THR A 164 4.80 -13.22 -14.26
N LYS A 165 5.31 -13.50 -13.05
CA LYS A 165 4.97 -14.67 -12.24
C LYS A 165 4.63 -14.25 -10.82
N MET A 166 3.55 -14.81 -10.29
CA MET A 166 3.16 -14.71 -8.88
C MET A 166 3.30 -16.09 -8.23
N ILE A 167 3.92 -16.15 -7.06
CA ILE A 167 4.09 -17.38 -6.29
C ILE A 167 3.20 -17.31 -5.05
N LEU A 168 2.33 -18.30 -4.88
CA LEU A 168 1.54 -18.48 -3.66
C LEU A 168 1.95 -19.76 -2.93
N SER A 169 2.05 -19.68 -1.61
CA SER A 169 2.45 -20.75 -0.71
C SER A 169 1.26 -21.26 0.10
N TYR A 170 1.13 -22.58 0.20
CA TYR A 170 0.03 -23.27 0.85
C TYR A 170 0.48 -23.93 2.15
N THR A 171 -0.46 -24.10 3.09
CA THR A 171 -0.19 -24.69 4.42
C THR A 171 0.09 -26.19 4.37
N ASP A 172 -0.32 -26.87 3.30
CA ASP A 172 -0.08 -28.29 3.03
C ASP A 172 1.30 -28.56 2.37
N LYS A 173 2.19 -27.55 2.39
CA LYS A 173 3.61 -27.61 1.97
C LYS A 173 3.86 -27.57 0.46
N HIS A 174 2.87 -27.22 -0.35
CA HIS A 174 3.11 -26.91 -1.76
C HIS A 174 3.10 -25.40 -2.03
N ALA A 175 3.55 -25.04 -3.24
CA ALA A 175 3.48 -23.69 -3.77
C ALA A 175 3.08 -23.76 -5.24
N THR A 176 2.36 -22.74 -5.70
CA THR A 176 1.87 -22.63 -7.07
C THR A 176 2.40 -21.35 -7.71
N VAL A 177 2.74 -21.44 -9.00
CA VAL A 177 3.22 -20.30 -9.79
C VAL A 177 2.14 -19.94 -10.81
N PHE A 178 1.64 -18.71 -10.70
CA PHE A 178 0.64 -18.15 -11.60
C PHE A 178 1.32 -17.22 -12.60
N GLY A 179 0.89 -17.27 -13.86
CA GLY A 179 1.24 -16.25 -14.85
C GLY A 179 0.32 -15.05 -14.69
N LEU A 180 0.89 -13.86 -14.61
CA LEU A 180 0.12 -12.62 -14.63
C LEU A 180 0.11 -12.04 -16.05
N PRO A 181 -1.00 -11.43 -16.49
CA PRO A 181 -1.10 -10.84 -17.82
C PRO A 181 -0.24 -9.58 -17.95
N GLY A 182 -0.04 -8.88 -16.83
CA GLY A 182 0.70 -7.64 -16.73
C GLY A 182 2.21 -7.78 -16.55
N THR A 183 2.86 -6.62 -16.40
CA THR A 183 4.28 -6.51 -16.03
C THR A 183 4.39 -5.77 -14.71
N LEU A 184 5.17 -6.31 -13.77
CA LEU A 184 5.42 -5.61 -12.51
C LEU A 184 6.28 -4.38 -12.80
N VAL A 185 5.71 -3.19 -12.65
CA VAL A 185 6.46 -1.93 -12.75
C VAL A 185 7.13 -1.69 -11.39
N SER A 186 8.38 -2.13 -11.27
CA SER A 186 9.20 -1.89 -10.08
C SER A 186 9.72 -0.46 -10.12
N GLU A 187 9.04 0.46 -9.46
CA GLU A 187 9.59 1.78 -9.13
C GLU A 187 9.93 1.86 -7.63
N ILE A 188 10.83 0.97 -7.18
CA ILE A 188 11.77 1.41 -6.15
C ILE A 188 12.94 1.98 -6.94
N ALA A 189 12.94 3.30 -7.10
CA ALA A 189 13.89 4.05 -7.90
C ALA A 189 15.32 3.48 -7.79
N ILE A 190 15.79 2.84 -8.86
CA ILE A 190 17.23 2.79 -9.13
C ILE A 190 17.55 4.17 -9.69
N GLN A 191 17.85 5.13 -8.81
CA GLN A 191 18.55 6.32 -9.24
C GLN A 191 19.95 5.87 -9.67
N ASN A 192 20.21 5.98 -10.97
CA ASN A 192 21.56 5.87 -11.55
C ASN A 192 22.46 6.99 -11.04
#